data_AF-A0A7V7K005-F1
#
_entry.id   AF-A0A7V7K005-F1
#
_cell.length_a   1.000
_cell.length_b   1.000
_cell.length_c   1.000
_cell.angle_alpha   90.00
_cell.angle_beta   90.00
_cell.angle_gamma   90.00
#
_symmetry.space_group_name_H-M   'P 1'
#
loop_
_entity.id
_entity.type
_entity.pdbx_description
1 polymer ?
#
loop_
_entity_poly.entity_id
_entity_poly.type
_entity_poly.pdbx_seq_one_letter_code
_entity_poly.pdbx_strand_id
1 'polypeptide(L)'
;MLASPAIFYQIWAFVAPGLYSHEKKVLIPFSILSSLFFVGGAAFGYYVVFPPAFKFLLGYSSQFLTPMPAVKEYFSLCLRLLIAFGVIFELPIFMVLLGKMGVVDVAFLNKHRKYAILL
;
A
#
# COMPACT_ATOMS: atom_id res chain seq x y z
N MET A 1 2.01 -10.68 -10.11
CA MET A 1 3.27 -10.51 -9.36
C MET A 1 4.50 -10.37 -10.27
N LEU A 2 4.56 -11.02 -11.44
CA LEU A 2 5.67 -10.80 -12.40
C LEU A 2 5.61 -9.46 -13.16
N ALA A 3 4.43 -8.81 -13.23
CA ALA A 3 4.25 -7.50 -13.86
C ALA A 3 4.44 -6.31 -12.90
N SER A 4 4.61 -6.56 -11.59
CA SER A 4 4.82 -5.49 -10.62
C SER A 4 6.06 -4.64 -10.91
N PRO A 5 7.21 -5.17 -11.39
CA PRO A 5 8.39 -4.34 -11.63
C PRO A 5 8.15 -3.30 -12.74
N ALA A 6 7.40 -3.69 -13.78
CA ALA A 6 7.11 -2.82 -14.92
C ALA A 6 6.13 -1.70 -14.56
N ILE A 7 5.06 -2.03 -13.81
CA ILE A 7 4.07 -1.04 -13.35
C ILE A 7 4.72 -0.05 -12.36
N PHE A 8 5.58 -0.53 -11.46
CA PHE A 8 6.36 0.35 -10.58
C PHE A 8 7.31 1.24 -11.36
N TYR A 9 8.03 0.69 -12.35
CA TYR A 9 8.90 1.52 -13.20
C TYR A 9 8.12 2.61 -13.93
N GLN A 10 6.93 2.31 -14.46
CA GLN A 10 6.11 3.30 -15.16
C GLN A 10 5.51 4.36 -14.23
N ILE A 11 5.08 4.00 -13.02
CA ILE A 11 4.62 4.95 -12.01
C ILE A 11 5.77 5.85 -11.55
N TRP A 12 6.94 5.28 -11.26
CA TRP A 12 8.13 6.05 -10.87
C TRP A 12 8.68 6.91 -12.02
N ALA A 13 8.58 6.44 -13.27
CA ALA A 13 8.92 7.23 -14.46
C ALA A 13 7.92 8.36 -14.71
N PHE A 14 6.67 8.24 -14.26
CA PHE A 14 5.67 9.32 -14.30
C PHE A 14 5.87 10.36 -13.18
N VAL A 15 6.45 9.95 -12.04
CA VAL A 15 6.86 10.86 -10.94
C VAL A 15 8.21 11.53 -11.23
N ALA A 16 9.11 10.86 -11.94
CA ALA A 16 10.43 11.37 -12.35
C ALA A 16 10.46 12.76 -13.02
N PRO A 17 9.50 13.18 -13.87
CA PRO A 17 9.50 14.54 -14.44
C PRO A 17 9.25 15.66 -13.42
N GLY A 18 8.79 15.34 -12.20
CA GLY A 18 8.67 16.31 -11.10
C GLY A 18 9.98 16.52 -10.31
N LEU A 19 11.03 15.73 -10.57
CA LEU A 19 12.27 15.73 -9.80
C LEU A 19 13.44 16.25 -10.66
N TYR A 20 14.06 17.35 -10.23
CA TYR A 20 15.16 18.00 -10.92
C TYR A 20 16.32 17.04 -11.22
N SER A 21 16.94 17.20 -12.40
CA SER A 21 17.98 16.34 -13.01
C SER A 21 19.20 16.02 -12.13
N HIS A 22 19.41 16.75 -11.03
CA HIS A 22 20.52 16.55 -10.08
C HIS A 22 20.19 15.56 -8.93
N GLU A 23 18.91 15.22 -8.71
CA GLU A 23 18.45 14.32 -7.64
C GLU A 23 18.21 12.86 -8.09
N LYS A 24 18.49 12.52 -9.35
CA LYS A 24 18.36 11.14 -9.88
C LYS A 24 19.08 10.07 -9.03
N LYS A 25 20.13 10.46 -8.28
CA LYS A 25 20.85 9.57 -7.36
C LYS A 25 20.06 9.21 -6.09
N VAL A 26 19.10 10.05 -5.70
CA VAL A 26 18.17 9.83 -4.57
C VAL A 26 17.00 8.93 -4.99
N LEU A 27 16.65 8.93 -6.29
CA LEU A 27 15.57 8.11 -6.83
C LEU A 27 15.85 6.60 -6.72
N ILE A 28 17.11 6.19 -6.89
CA ILE A 28 17.53 4.78 -6.82
C ILE A 28 17.28 4.16 -5.44
N PRO A 29 17.78 4.71 -4.32
CA PRO A 29 17.49 4.16 -2.99
C PRO A 29 16.00 4.26 -2.65
N PHE A 30 15.30 5.31 -3.11
CA PHE A 30 13.85 5.44 -2.90
C PHE A 30 13.04 4.35 -3.61
N SER A 31 13.40 4.00 -4.84
CA SER A 31 12.71 2.94 -5.60
C SER A 31 12.93 1.56 -4.96
N ILE A 32 14.16 1.29 -4.48
CA ILE A 32 14.46 0.06 -3.72
C ILE A 32 13.66 0.03 -2.41
N LEU A 33 13.60 1.16 -1.69
CA LEU A 33 12.85 1.26 -0.45
C LEU A 33 11.34 1.09 -0.68
N SER A 34 10.79 1.65 -1.76
CA SER A 34 9.39 1.46 -2.19
C SER A 34 9.09 0.01 -2.48
N SER A 35 9.96 -0.67 -3.23
CA SER A 35 9.81 -2.09 -3.52
C SER A 35 9.83 -2.93 -2.24
N LEU A 36 10.73 -2.62 -1.31
CA LEU A 36 10.83 -3.32 -0.02
C LEU A 36 9.59 -3.07 0.87
N PHE A 37 9.10 -1.83 0.92
CA PHE A 37 7.87 -1.49 1.65
C PHE A 37 6.63 -2.10 1.01
N PHE A 38 6.55 -2.19 -0.31
CA PHE A 38 5.45 -2.84 -1.00
C PHE A 38 5.41 -4.34 -0.69
N VAL A 39 6.56 -5.02 -0.76
CA VAL A 39 6.66 -6.44 -0.35
C VAL A 39 6.36 -6.61 1.14
N GLY A 40 6.83 -5.68 1.98
CA GLY A 40 6.51 -5.64 3.41
C GLY A 40 5.01 -5.46 3.68
N GLY A 41 4.34 -4.55 2.98
CA GLY A 41 2.90 -4.31 3.08
C GLY A 41 2.07 -5.49 2.58
N ALA A 42 2.49 -6.10 1.48
CA ALA A 42 1.93 -7.36 0.97
C ALA A 42 2.02 -8.49 2.00
N ALA A 43 3.20 -8.68 2.60
CA ALA A 43 3.43 -9.68 3.64
C ALA A 43 2.59 -9.37 4.90
N PHE A 44 2.52 -8.10 5.31
CA PHE A 44 1.69 -7.66 6.43
C PHE A 44 0.20 -7.92 6.20
N GLY A 45 -0.31 -7.59 5.00
CA GLY A 45 -1.69 -7.86 4.61
C GLY A 45 -2.04 -9.36 4.67
N TYR A 46 -1.13 -10.23 4.26
CA TYR A 46 -1.35 -11.68 4.27
C TYR A 46 -1.16 -12.33 5.65
N TYR A 47 -0.11 -11.99 6.39
CA TYR A 47 0.20 -12.67 7.66
C TYR A 47 -0.50 -12.05 8.87
N VAL A 48 -0.78 -10.75 8.86
CA VAL A 48 -1.31 -10.05 10.04
C VAL A 48 -2.78 -9.70 9.87
N VAL A 49 -3.20 -9.22 8.71
CA VAL A 49 -4.56 -8.70 8.51
C VAL A 49 -5.53 -9.76 8.00
N PHE A 50 -5.08 -10.65 7.13
CA PHE A 50 -5.92 -11.72 6.58
C PHE A 50 -6.49 -12.65 7.66
N PRO A 51 -5.71 -13.17 8.65
CA PRO A 51 -6.25 -14.08 9.67
C PRO A 51 -7.40 -13.48 10.50
N PRO A 52 -7.29 -12.26 11.08
CA PRO A 52 -8.40 -11.66 11.82
C PRO A 52 -9.57 -11.27 10.92
N ALA A 53 -9.31 -10.80 9.68
CA ALA A 53 -10.38 -10.52 8.73
C ALA A 53 -11.19 -11.78 8.38
N PHE A 54 -10.50 -12.90 8.13
CA PHE A 54 -11.14 -14.18 7.83
C PHE A 54 -11.88 -14.74 9.06
N LYS A 55 -11.29 -14.62 10.26
CA LYS A 55 -11.95 -14.99 11.52
C LYS A 55 -13.21 -14.16 11.80
N PHE A 56 -13.18 -12.87 11.48
CA PHE A 56 -14.34 -11.98 11.58
C PHE A 56 -15.44 -12.42 10.60
N LEU A 57 -15.10 -12.69 9.33
CA LEU A 57 -16.06 -13.21 8.34
C LEU A 57 -16.68 -14.54 8.78
N LEU A 58 -15.89 -15.49 9.29
CA LEU A 58 -16.40 -16.75 9.81
C LEU A 58 -17.25 -16.58 11.07
N GLY A 59 -16.96 -15.55 11.89
CA GLY A 59 -17.76 -15.21 13.06
C GLY A 59 -19.19 -14.78 12.76
N TYR A 60 -19.48 -14.35 11.53
CA TYR A 60 -20.86 -14.09 11.06
C TYR A 60 -21.61 -15.35 10.63
N SER A 61 -20.95 -16.50 10.52
CA SER A 61 -21.65 -17.74 10.14
C SER A 61 -22.57 -18.20 11.29
N SER A 62 -23.89 -18.20 11.02
CA SER A 62 -24.89 -18.73 11.94
C SER A 62 -24.91 -20.27 11.88
N GLN A 63 -25.37 -20.92 12.95
CA GLN A 63 -25.40 -22.38 13.09
C GLN A 63 -26.25 -23.14 12.04
N PHE A 64 -26.87 -22.45 11.07
CA PHE A 64 -27.73 -23.03 10.03
C PHE A 64 -27.17 -22.92 8.61
N LEU A 65 -26.09 -22.19 8.39
CA LEU A 65 -25.42 -22.07 7.09
C LEU A 65 -24.00 -22.58 7.25
N THR A 66 -23.69 -23.77 6.73
CA THR A 66 -22.31 -24.21 6.57
C THR A 66 -21.62 -23.22 5.63
N PRO A 67 -20.73 -22.34 6.11
CA PRO A 67 -19.99 -21.48 5.22
C PRO A 67 -19.04 -22.40 4.46
N MET A 68 -19.37 -22.69 3.21
CA MET A 68 -18.39 -23.12 2.23
C MET A 68 -17.89 -21.84 1.57
N PRO A 69 -16.91 -21.13 2.15
CA PRO A 69 -16.32 -19.99 1.47
C PRO A 69 -15.79 -20.52 0.14
N ALA A 70 -16.40 -20.05 -0.96
CA ALA A 70 -15.97 -20.45 -2.28
C ALA A 70 -14.49 -20.07 -2.42
N VAL A 71 -13.68 -20.95 -2.98
CA VAL A 71 -12.24 -20.69 -3.23
C VAL A 71 -12.07 -19.32 -3.90
N LYS A 72 -12.98 -18.95 -4.80
CA LYS A 72 -13.04 -17.64 -5.44
C LYS A 72 -13.09 -16.46 -4.45
N GLU A 73 -13.91 -16.53 -3.40
CA GLU A 73 -14.06 -15.46 -2.41
C GLU A 73 -12.82 -15.35 -1.53
N TYR A 74 -12.26 -16.48 -1.12
CA TYR A 74 -10.99 -16.52 -0.38
C TYR A 74 -9.86 -15.85 -1.18
N PHE A 75 -9.69 -16.23 -2.44
CA PHE A 75 -8.68 -15.64 -3.32
C PHE A 75 -8.94 -14.16 -3.60
N SER A 76 -10.20 -13.76 -3.81
CA SER A 76 -10.58 -12.36 -4.02
C SER A 76 -10.24 -11.48 -2.81
N LEU A 77 -10.55 -11.95 -1.59
CA LEU A 77 -10.25 -11.23 -0.35
C LEU A 77 -8.74 -11.13 -0.12
N CYS A 78 -8.02 -12.23 -0.33
CA CYS A 78 -6.55 -12.27 -0.25
C CYS A 78 -5.91 -11.26 -1.21
N LEU A 79 -6.31 -11.28 -2.50
CA LEU A 79 -5.80 -10.35 -3.51
C LEU A 79 -6.12 -8.90 -3.20
N ARG A 80 -7.35 -8.60 -2.76
CA ARG A 80 -7.75 -7.24 -2.37
C ARG A 80 -6.91 -6.72 -1.20
N LEU A 81 -6.69 -7.54 -0.17
CA LEU A 81 -5.85 -7.17 0.97
C LEU A 81 -4.39 -6.96 0.57
N LEU A 82 -3.84 -7.87 -0.23
CA LEU A 82 -2.47 -7.77 -0.75
C LEU A 82 -2.24 -6.46 -1.52
N ILE A 83 -3.16 -6.10 -2.41
CA ILE A 83 -3.06 -4.86 -3.19
C ILE A 83 -3.30 -3.63 -2.31
N ALA A 84 -4.33 -3.64 -1.47
CA ALA A 84 -4.67 -2.50 -0.62
C ALA A 84 -3.53 -2.18 0.35
N PHE A 85 -3.02 -3.18 1.08
CA PHE A 85 -1.93 -2.97 2.03
C PHE A 85 -0.60 -2.67 1.34
N GLY A 86 -0.33 -3.26 0.17
CA GLY A 86 0.82 -2.89 -0.64
C GLY A 86 0.83 -1.40 -0.98
N VAL A 87 -0.31 -0.85 -1.46
CA VAL A 87 -0.45 0.57 -1.81
C VAL A 87 -0.40 1.47 -0.57
N ILE A 88 -1.07 1.07 0.53
CA ILE A 88 -1.06 1.86 1.78
C ILE A 88 0.36 2.01 2.32
N PHE A 89 1.19 0.97 2.20
CA PHE A 89 2.58 1.01 2.64
C PHE A 89 3.48 1.89 1.74
N GLU A 90 3.04 2.29 0.56
CA GLU A 90 3.77 3.27 -0.24
C GLU A 90 3.49 4.72 0.18
N LEU A 91 2.38 4.98 0.88
CA LEU A 91 2.01 6.33 1.31
C LEU A 91 3.08 7.03 2.16
N PRO A 92 3.72 6.39 3.17
CA PRO A 92 4.78 7.02 3.96
C PRO A 92 5.97 7.44 3.09
N ILE A 93 6.34 6.61 2.13
CA ILE A 93 7.44 6.87 1.19
C ILE A 93 7.08 8.08 0.32
N PHE A 94 5.86 8.10 -0.23
CA PHE A 94 5.35 9.24 -0.97
C PHE A 94 5.32 10.54 -0.14
N MET A 95 4.93 10.49 1.13
CA MET A 95 4.92 11.66 2.01
C MET A 95 6.33 12.20 2.27
N VAL A 96 7.32 11.34 2.49
CA VAL A 96 8.72 11.76 2.67
C VAL A 96 9.26 12.39 1.40
N LEU A 97 8.93 11.84 0.22
CA LEU A 97 9.31 12.40 -1.07
C LEU A 97 8.73 13.82 -1.24
N LEU A 98 7.43 13.99 -1.01
CA LEU A 98 6.74 15.28 -1.11
C LEU A 98 7.28 16.31 -0.11
N GLY A 99 7.64 15.87 1.10
CA GLY A 99 8.31 16.71 2.10
C GLY A 99 9.69 17.16 1.65
N LYS A 100 10.48 16.26 1.05
CA LYS A 100 11.81 16.57 0.53
C LYS A 100 11.76 17.55 -0.67
N MET A 101 10.69 17.48 -1.46
CA MET A 101 10.42 18.42 -2.57
C MET A 101 9.87 19.78 -2.11
N GLY A 102 9.58 19.95 -0.81
CA GLY A 102 8.98 21.18 -0.28
C GLY A 102 7.51 21.39 -0.63
N VAL A 103 6.85 20.38 -1.21
CA VAL A 103 5.42 20.41 -1.54
C VAL A 103 4.56 20.27 -0.27
N VAL A 104 5.08 19.55 0.72
CA VAL A 104 4.39 19.23 1.97
C VAL A 104 5.25 19.64 3.16
N ASP A 105 4.77 20.57 3.96
CA ASP A 105 5.46 21.02 5.19
C ASP A 105 4.83 20.41 6.45
N VAL A 106 5.57 20.36 7.56
CA VAL A 106 5.10 19.79 8.84
C VAL A 106 3.83 20.51 9.32
N ALA A 107 3.75 21.83 9.11
CA ALA A 107 2.58 22.63 9.43
C ALA A 107 1.36 22.27 8.55
N PHE A 108 1.59 21.96 7.27
CA PHE A 108 0.56 21.52 6.33
C PHE A 108 0.00 20.15 6.74
N LEU A 109 0.87 19.18 7.05
CA LEU A 109 0.46 17.87 7.56
C LEU A 109 -0.34 18.01 8.85
N ASN A 110 0.15 18.80 9.81
CA ASN A 110 -0.53 19.02 11.08
C ASN A 110 -1.94 19.59 10.94
N LYS A 111 -2.14 20.49 9.97
CA LYS A 111 -3.44 21.10 9.67
C LYS A 111 -4.41 20.12 9.01
N HIS A 112 -3.89 19.22 8.16
CA HIS A 112 -4.70 18.26 7.39
C HIS A 112 -4.85 16.87 8.04
N ARG A 113 -4.28 16.63 9.23
CA ARG A 113 -4.44 15.37 9.98
C ARG A 113 -5.89 14.91 10.14
N LYS A 114 -6.83 15.85 10.30
CA LYS A 114 -8.25 15.54 10.47
C LYS A 114 -8.88 14.88 9.23
N TYR A 115 -8.39 15.21 8.03
CA TYR A 115 -8.89 14.60 6.79
C TYR A 115 -8.37 13.18 6.58
N ALA A 116 -7.17 12.88 7.07
CA ALA A 116 -6.59 11.53 7.00
C ALA A 116 -7.27 10.52 7.95
N ILE A 117 -8.02 11.00 8.95
CA ILE A 117 -8.81 10.15 9.86
C ILE A 117 -10.24 9.95 9.33
N LEU A 118 -10.71 10.86 8.47
CA LEU A 118 -12.08 10.86 7.94
C LEU A 118 -12.22 10.03 6.65
N LEU A 119 -11.10 9.76 5.97
CA LEU A 119 -10.95 8.85 4.82
C LEU A 119 -10.55 7.45 5.29
#